data_AF-A0A1L9U3C0-F1
#
_entry.id   AF-A0A1L9U3C0-F1
#
_cell.length_a   1.000
_cell.length_b   1.000
_cell.length_c   1.000
_cell.angle_alpha   90.00
_cell.angle_beta   90.00
_cell.angle_gamma   90.00
#
_symmetry.space_group_name_H-M   'P 1'
#
loop_
_entity.id
_entity.type
_entity.pdbx_description
1 polymer ?
#
loop_
_entity_poly.entity_id
_entity_poly.type
_entity_poly.pdbx_seq_one_letter_code
_entity_poly.pdbx_strand_id
1 'polypeptide(L)'
;PKSPASPKKMMRQKRDRRKKSLLRKAYEYSKLCDADVCLGIRIRESGQVTTFLSDPTGFWSGLSSQLEIYYPRPIQKTEKD
;
A
#
# COMPACT_ATOMS: atom_id res chain seq x y z
N PRO A 1 -25.13 -18.56 14.85
CA PRO A 1 -25.38 -17.78 13.61
C PRO A 1 -24.48 -16.53 13.57
N LYS A 2 -23.62 -16.37 12.55
CA LYS A 2 -22.81 -15.13 12.39
C LYS A 2 -23.74 -14.02 11.91
N SER A 3 -23.85 -12.94 12.68
CA SER A 3 -24.62 -11.74 12.31
C SER A 3 -24.14 -11.19 10.95
N PRO A 4 -25.05 -10.76 10.06
CA PRO A 4 -24.66 -10.18 8.77
C PRO A 4 -23.73 -8.98 8.99
N ALA A 5 -22.68 -8.88 8.15
CA ALA A 5 -21.69 -7.82 8.27
C ALA A 5 -22.34 -6.46 7.97
N SER A 6 -22.07 -5.45 8.81
CA SER A 6 -22.57 -4.10 8.56
C SER A 6 -22.02 -3.53 7.24
N PRO A 7 -22.74 -2.61 6.57
CA PRO A 7 -22.28 -1.99 5.32
C PRO A 7 -20.87 -1.39 5.42
N LYS A 8 -20.53 -0.75 6.55
CA LYS A 8 -19.19 -0.21 6.84
C LYS A 8 -18.12 -1.31 6.83
N LYS A 9 -18.42 -2.47 7.45
CA LYS A 9 -17.51 -3.62 7.48
C LYS A 9 -17.30 -4.21 6.07
N MET A 10 -18.36 -4.30 5.27
CA MET A 10 -18.28 -4.78 3.88
C MET A 10 -17.42 -3.85 3.02
N MET A 11 -17.59 -2.54 3.14
CA MET A 11 -16.79 -1.55 2.42
C MET A 11 -15.31 -1.62 2.82
N ARG A 12 -15.01 -1.72 4.13
CA ARG A 12 -13.65 -1.93 4.62
C ARG A 12 -13.01 -3.17 4.01
N GLN A 13 -13.71 -4.31 4.02
CA GLN A 13 -13.20 -5.54 3.41
C GLN A 13 -12.95 -5.42 1.90
N LYS A 14 -13.87 -4.77 1.17
CA LYS A 14 -13.69 -4.53 -0.27
C LYS A 14 -12.47 -3.67 -0.54
N ARG A 15 -12.27 -2.60 0.25
CA ARG A 15 -11.09 -1.74 0.20
C ARG A 15 -9.81 -2.53 0.49
N ASP A 16 -9.80 -3.32 1.56
CA ASP A 16 -8.63 -4.09 1.97
C ASP A 16 -8.25 -5.13 0.89
N ARG A 17 -9.23 -5.80 0.26
CA ARG A 17 -9.00 -6.70 -0.89
C ARG A 17 -8.39 -5.96 -2.09
N ARG A 18 -8.95 -4.80 -2.46
CA ARG A 18 -8.42 -3.99 -3.58
C ARG A 18 -7.00 -3.50 -3.30
N LYS A 19 -6.72 -3.07 -2.07
CA LYS A 19 -5.37 -2.67 -1.63
C LYS A 19 -4.38 -3.82 -1.82
N LYS A 20 -4.73 -5.03 -1.37
CA LYS A 20 -3.89 -6.22 -1.52
C LYS A 20 -3.64 -6.56 -2.99
N SER A 21 -4.67 -6.54 -3.83
CA SER A 21 -4.50 -6.80 -5.28
C SER A 21 -3.61 -5.75 -5.95
N LEU A 22 -3.72 -4.48 -5.57
CA LEU A 22 -2.92 -3.41 -6.14
C LEU A 22 -1.43 -3.55 -5.75
N LEU A 23 -1.15 -3.83 -4.48
CA LEU A 23 0.21 -4.12 -4.00
C LEU A 23 0.84 -5.29 -4.77
N ARG A 24 0.07 -6.38 -4.93
CA ARG A 24 0.51 -7.56 -5.69
C ARG A 24 0.86 -7.21 -7.13
N LYS A 25 0.03 -6.42 -7.82
CA LYS A 25 0.30 -6.00 -9.20
C LYS A 25 1.53 -5.09 -9.31
N ALA A 26 1.73 -4.18 -8.36
CA ALA A 26 2.91 -3.33 -8.32
C ALA A 26 4.19 -4.17 -8.18
N TYR A 27 4.16 -5.18 -7.29
CA TYR A 27 5.24 -6.15 -7.15
C TYR A 27 5.47 -6.95 -8.44
N GLU A 28 4.43 -7.59 -8.99
CA GLU A 28 4.52 -8.39 -10.22
C GLU A 28 5.12 -7.59 -11.36
N TYR A 29 4.68 -6.33 -11.54
CA TYR A 29 5.23 -5.44 -12.57
C TYR A 29 6.72 -5.13 -12.35
N SER A 30 7.11 -4.81 -11.11
CA SER A 30 8.52 -4.51 -10.81
C SER A 30 9.44 -5.70 -11.15
N LYS A 31 8.98 -6.94 -10.94
CA LYS A 31 9.76 -8.16 -11.22
C LYS A 31 9.72 -8.56 -12.69
N LEU A 32 8.55 -8.54 -13.33
CA LEU A 32 8.39 -9.00 -14.71
C LEU A 32 8.96 -8.01 -15.73
N CYS A 33 9.00 -6.73 -15.39
CA CYS A 33 9.41 -5.66 -16.30
C CYS A 33 10.73 -4.98 -15.89
N ASP A 34 11.41 -5.49 -14.86
CA ASP A 34 12.65 -4.91 -14.31
C ASP A 34 12.53 -3.39 -14.11
N ALA A 35 11.48 -2.99 -13.40
CA ALA A 35 11.07 -1.59 -13.26
C ALA A 35 11.12 -1.15 -11.79
N ASP A 36 11.71 0.04 -11.56
CA ASP A 36 11.64 0.72 -10.27
C ASP A 36 10.22 1.21 -10.00
N VAL A 37 9.53 0.64 -9.01
CA VAL A 37 8.12 0.93 -8.70
C VAL A 37 7.95 1.50 -7.31
N CYS A 38 7.20 2.60 -7.23
CA CYS A 38 6.68 3.15 -5.98
C CYS A 38 5.15 3.18 -6.00
N LEU A 39 4.52 2.77 -4.89
CA LEU A 39 3.07 2.88 -4.68
C LEU A 39 2.77 3.45 -3.29
N GLY A 40 2.08 4.60 -3.24
CA GLY A 40 1.56 5.20 -2.02
C GLY A 40 0.03 5.18 -1.98
N ILE A 41 -0.57 4.68 -0.90
CA ILE A 41 -2.02 4.62 -0.71
C ILE A 41 -2.39 5.34 0.58
N ARG A 42 -3.04 6.50 0.48
CA ARG A 42 -3.61 7.22 1.62
C ARG A 42 -5.10 6.94 1.79
N ILE A 43 -5.48 6.36 2.92
CA ILE A 43 -6.89 6.26 3.31
C ILE A 43 -7.32 7.63 3.83
N ARG A 44 -8.10 8.37 3.01
CA ARG A 44 -8.51 9.75 3.33
C ARG A 44 -9.18 9.88 4.70
N GLU A 45 -10.03 8.91 5.04
CA GLU A 45 -10.76 8.88 6.31
C GLU A 45 -9.84 8.80 7.54
N SER A 46 -8.78 7.98 7.49
CA SER A 46 -7.90 7.74 8.64
C SER A 46 -6.55 8.46 8.53
N GLY A 47 -6.27 9.13 7.41
CA GLY A 47 -4.95 9.65 7.06
C GLY A 47 -3.87 8.58 6.85
N GLN A 48 -4.15 7.30 7.13
CA GLN A 48 -3.17 6.22 7.08
C GLN A 48 -2.60 6.05 5.68
N VAL A 49 -1.28 6.12 5.59
CA VAL A 49 -0.54 5.82 4.37
C VAL A 49 -0.03 4.39 4.43
N THR A 50 -0.17 3.65 3.34
CA THR A 50 0.53 2.38 3.08
C THR A 50 1.43 2.61 1.87
N THR A 51 2.71 2.23 1.96
CA THR A 51 3.69 2.38 0.89
C THR A 51 4.21 1.04 0.43
N PHE A 52 4.62 0.94 -0.83
CA PHE A 52 5.40 -0.15 -1.39
C PHE A 52 6.48 0.46 -2.27
N LEU A 53 7.71 -0.03 -2.09
CA LEU A 53 8.90 0.43 -2.79
C LEU A 53 9.65 -0.80 -3.29
N SER A 54 9.87 -0.86 -4.59
CA SER A 54 10.69 -1.84 -5.27
C SER A 54 11.66 -1.07 -6.17
N ASP A 55 12.72 -0.56 -5.55
CA ASP A 55 13.72 0.30 -6.17
C ASP A 55 15.12 0.00 -5.61
N PRO A 56 15.79 -1.08 -6.06
CA PRO A 56 17.11 -1.45 -5.56
C PRO A 56 18.16 -0.35 -5.76
N THR A 57 17.95 0.55 -6.72
CA THR A 57 18.81 1.70 -7.02
C THR A 57 18.59 2.89 -6.07
N GLY A 58 17.50 2.87 -5.29
CA GLY A 58 17.10 3.98 -4.44
C GLY A 58 16.61 5.22 -5.21
N PHE A 59 16.15 5.06 -6.46
CA PHE A 59 15.62 6.15 -7.28
C PHE A 59 14.50 6.93 -6.56
N TRP A 60 13.69 6.28 -5.72
CA TRP A 60 12.60 6.90 -4.96
C TRP A 60 12.99 7.30 -3.51
N SER A 61 14.27 7.29 -3.16
CA SER A 61 14.77 7.63 -1.80
C SER A 61 14.37 9.03 -1.31
N GLY A 62 14.22 10.01 -2.22
CA GLY A 62 13.72 11.34 -1.86
C GLY A 62 12.26 11.31 -1.38
N LEU A 63 11.43 10.46 -1.99
CA LEU A 63 10.03 10.29 -1.62
C LEU A 63 9.90 9.52 -0.30
N SER A 64 10.71 8.48 -0.07
CA SER A 64 10.69 7.75 1.21
C SER A 64 11.02 8.67 2.38
N SER A 65 12.02 9.53 2.22
CA SER A 65 12.44 10.51 3.23
C SER A 65 11.31 11.50 3.59
N GLN A 66 10.54 11.98 2.60
CA GLN A 66 9.39 12.84 2.86
C GLN A 66 8.25 12.12 3.60
N LEU A 67 8.13 10.81 3.42
CA LEU A 67 7.08 10.01 4.06
C LEU A 67 7.45 9.62 5.50
N GLU A 68 8.72 9.53 5.85
CA GLU A 68 9.16 9.25 7.22
C GLU A 68 8.69 10.28 8.24
N ILE A 69 8.59 11.55 7.82
CA ILE A 69 8.12 12.66 8.66
C ILE A 69 6.59 12.79 8.70
N TYR A 70 5.84 11.99 7.93
CA TYR A 70 4.39 12.09 7.82
C TYR A 70 3.66 11.44 9.01
N TYR A 71 2.55 12.05 9.45
CA TYR A 71 1.68 11.50 10.50
C TYR A 71 0.27 11.19 9.96
N PRO A 72 -0.32 10.00 10.29
CA PRO A 72 0.29 8.90 11.05
C PRO A 72 1.40 8.21 10.25
N ARG A 73 2.35 7.57 10.97
CA ARG A 73 3.52 6.91 10.36
C ARG A 73 3.07 5.98 9.23
N PRO A 74 3.60 6.16 8.00
CA PRO A 74 3.28 5.27 6.90
C PRO A 74 3.65 3.81 7.18
N ILE A 75 2.81 2.88 6.72
CA ILE A 75 3.08 1.45 6.83
C ILE A 75 3.75 1.01 5.53
N GLN A 76 5.04 0.68 5.61
CA GLN A 76 5.74 0.07 4.49
C GLN A 76 5.31 -1.38 4.32
N LYS A 77 5.01 -1.75 3.08
CA LYS A 77 4.68 -3.10 2.66
C LYS A 77 5.82 -3.65 1.84
N THR A 78 6.19 -4.87 2.18
CA THR A 78 7.18 -5.67 1.50
C THR A 78 6.49 -6.76 0.67
N GLU A 79 7.26 -7.49 -0.11
CA GLU A 79 6.81 -8.65 -0.88
C GLU A 79 6.04 -9.69 -0.04
N LYS A 80 6.31 -9.77 1.27
CA LYS A 80 5.79 -10.83 2.16
C LYS A 80 4.47 -10.47 2.86
N ASP A 81 3.87 -9.31 2.57
CA ASP A 81 2.68 -8.77 3.24
C ASP A 81 1.34 -8.96 2.48
#